data_AF-A0A4W3J248-F1
#
_entry.id   AF-A0A4W3J248-F1
#
_cell.length_a   1.000
_cell.length_b   1.000
_cell.length_c   1.000
_cell.angle_alpha   90.00
_cell.angle_beta   90.00
_cell.angle_gamma   90.00
#
_symmetry.space_group_name_H-M   'P 1'
#
loop_
_entity.id
_entity.type
_entity.pdbx_description
1 polymer ?
#
loop_
_entity_poly.entity_id
_entity_poly.type
_entity_poly.pdbx_seq_one_letter_code
_entity_poly.pdbx_strand_id
1 'polypeptide(L)'
;MLCGGRRPAPGSKAEAIDSRPKSLHSKGEDAAGMWYEVLPGVAIMYGALCVPGIATFYLHKLACGRKEKRTARLPYQWSLMERDRRLSGSNKYYKSKGLENIN
;
A
#
# COMPACT_ATOMS: atom_id res chain seq x y z
N MET A 1 -81.00 -19.51 15.89
CA MET A 1 -79.99 -18.82 16.71
C MET A 1 -78.85 -19.80 16.94
N LEU A 2 -77.90 -19.87 16.01
CA LEU A 2 -76.78 -20.83 15.99
C LEU A 2 -75.57 -20.17 15.30
N CYS A 3 -74.38 -20.52 15.79
CA CYS A 3 -73.03 -20.23 15.28
C CYS A 3 -72.56 -18.77 15.42
N GLY A 4 -71.45 -18.44 16.07
CA GLY A 4 -70.20 -19.17 16.23
C GLY A 4 -69.12 -18.49 15.39
N GLY A 5 -68.37 -17.56 15.99
CA GLY A 5 -67.29 -16.82 15.34
C GLY A 5 -66.40 -16.11 16.35
N ARG A 6 -65.52 -16.87 17.01
CA ARG A 6 -64.47 -16.34 17.91
C ARG A 6 -63.44 -15.58 17.07
N ARG A 7 -63.24 -14.30 17.40
CA ARG A 7 -62.13 -13.48 16.88
C ARG A 7 -60.79 -14.05 17.37
N PRO A 8 -59.76 -14.13 16.53
CA PRO A 8 -58.43 -14.56 16.97
C PRO A 8 -57.73 -13.47 17.80
N ALA A 9 -56.92 -13.91 18.76
CA ALA A 9 -56.20 -13.12 19.75
C ALA A 9 -55.04 -12.29 19.15
N PRO A 10 -54.58 -11.23 19.84
CA PRO A 10 -53.46 -10.40 19.38
C PRO A 10 -52.13 -11.12 19.58
N GLY A 11 -51.71 -11.86 18.54
CA GLY A 11 -50.38 -12.43 18.41
C GLY A 11 -49.60 -11.67 17.35
N SER A 12 -48.91 -10.61 17.77
CA SER A 12 -47.98 -9.87 16.93
C SER A 12 -46.79 -10.73 16.53
N LYS A 13 -46.75 -11.29 15.31
CA LYS A 13 -45.49 -11.54 14.58
C LYS A 13 -45.75 -11.48 13.08
N ALA A 14 -45.37 -10.36 12.48
CA ALA A 14 -45.12 -10.25 11.06
C ALA A 14 -43.90 -11.14 10.73
N GLU A 15 -44.14 -12.31 10.16
CA GLU A 15 -43.10 -13.05 9.45
C GLU A 15 -43.12 -12.59 7.99
N ALA A 16 -42.21 -11.69 7.65
CA ALA A 16 -41.92 -11.36 6.26
C ALA A 16 -40.46 -10.92 6.08
N ILE A 17 -39.60 -11.93 5.80
CA ILE A 17 -38.50 -11.91 4.82
C ILE A 17 -37.48 -10.77 4.97
N ASP A 18 -36.49 -10.95 5.84
CA ASP A 18 -35.22 -10.19 5.83
C ASP A 18 -34.35 -10.68 4.66
N SER A 19 -34.49 -10.03 3.51
CA SER A 19 -33.53 -10.12 2.41
C SER A 19 -32.29 -9.28 2.74
N ARG A 20 -31.37 -9.83 3.53
CA ARG A 20 -30.03 -9.26 3.71
C ARG A 20 -28.95 -10.34 3.49
N PRO A 21 -28.11 -10.22 2.44
CA PRO A 21 -26.98 -11.14 2.27
C PRO A 21 -25.92 -10.81 3.35
N LYS A 22 -25.91 -11.56 4.45
CA LYS A 22 -24.76 -11.61 5.37
C LYS A 22 -23.71 -12.56 4.80
N SER A 23 -23.13 -12.21 3.66
CA SER A 23 -21.99 -12.92 3.09
C SER A 23 -20.99 -11.91 2.55
N LEU A 24 -20.26 -11.26 3.46
CA LEU A 24 -18.85 -10.87 3.33
C LEU A 24 -18.47 -10.03 4.55
N HIS A 25 -18.46 -10.65 5.72
CA HIS A 25 -17.60 -10.18 6.79
C HIS A 25 -17.08 -11.40 7.52
N SER A 26 -15.85 -11.76 7.16
CA SER A 26 -14.89 -12.54 7.95
C SER A 26 -15.49 -13.36 9.10
N LYS A 27 -15.96 -14.57 8.80
CA LYS A 27 -15.95 -15.65 9.81
C LYS A 27 -14.49 -16.04 10.04
N GLY A 28 -13.89 -15.47 11.06
CA GLY A 28 -12.49 -15.70 11.43
C GLY A 28 -12.16 -15.28 12.86
N GLU A 29 -13.15 -15.23 13.74
CA GLU A 29 -13.00 -15.03 15.19
C GLU A 29 -13.82 -16.19 15.75
N ASP A 30 -13.23 -17.18 16.43
CA ASP A 30 -13.40 -17.30 17.90
C ASP A 30 -12.30 -18.14 18.60
N ALA A 31 -11.33 -18.70 17.86
CA ALA A 31 -10.06 -19.22 18.44
C ALA A 31 -8.85 -18.29 18.17
N ALA A 32 -9.11 -17.24 17.40
CA ALA A 32 -8.20 -16.18 16.97
C ALA A 32 -8.19 -14.96 17.92
N GLY A 33 -8.83 -15.03 19.09
CA GLY A 33 -9.07 -13.85 19.92
C GLY A 33 -7.85 -13.27 20.66
N MET A 34 -6.84 -14.08 21.00
CA MET A 34 -5.71 -13.63 21.85
C MET A 34 -4.40 -13.45 21.08
N TRP A 35 -4.08 -14.35 20.15
CA TRP A 35 -2.82 -14.28 19.39
C TRP A 35 -2.80 -13.11 18.41
N TYR A 36 -3.96 -12.53 18.10
CA TYR A 36 -4.09 -11.43 17.15
C TYR A 36 -3.84 -10.08 17.82
N GLU A 37 -3.78 -10.01 19.16
CA GLU A 37 -3.41 -8.80 19.91
C GLU A 37 -1.97 -8.35 19.64
N VAL A 38 -1.09 -9.25 19.19
CA VAL A 38 0.29 -8.91 18.79
C VAL A 38 0.35 -8.28 17.39
N LEU A 39 -0.65 -8.52 16.55
CA LEU A 39 -0.65 -8.08 15.15
C LEU A 39 -0.65 -6.56 15.02
N PRO A 40 -1.42 -5.77 15.80
CA PRO A 40 -1.30 -4.32 15.79
C PRO A 40 0.11 -3.83 16.14
N GLY A 41 0.77 -4.43 17.13
CA GLY A 41 2.13 -4.07 17.53
C GLY A 41 3.16 -4.33 16.44
N VAL A 42 3.10 -5.51 15.83
CA VAL A 42 3.99 -5.89 14.71
C VAL A 42 3.69 -5.08 13.46
N ALA A 43 2.43 -4.76 13.18
CA ALA A 43 2.03 -3.95 12.04
C ALA A 43 2.55 -2.51 12.15
N ILE A 44 2.44 -1.90 13.34
CA ILE A 44 2.98 -0.54 13.59
C ILE A 44 4.51 -0.55 13.47
N MET A 45 5.18 -1.55 14.06
CA MET A 45 6.63 -1.68 13.96
C MET A 45 7.09 -1.85 12.51
N TYR A 46 6.43 -2.74 11.76
CA TYR A 46 6.71 -2.97 10.34
C TYR A 46 6.46 -1.70 9.51
N GLY A 47 5.31 -1.06 9.71
CA GLY A 47 4.97 0.20 9.04
C GLY A 47 6.03 1.28 9.29
N ALA A 48 6.43 1.49 10.55
CA ALA A 48 7.45 2.46 10.92
C ALA A 48 8.82 2.18 10.27
N LEU A 49 9.18 0.90 10.07
CA LEU A 49 10.42 0.51 9.38
C LEU A 49 10.31 0.60 7.85
N CYS A 50 9.13 0.39 7.28
CA CYS A 50 8.91 0.50 5.84
C CYS A 50 8.89 1.95 5.35
N VAL A 51 8.34 2.87 6.14
CA VAL A 51 8.24 4.31 5.81
C VAL A 51 9.58 4.91 5.36
N PRO A 52 10.70 4.77 6.09
CA PRO A 52 11.98 5.35 5.65
C PRO A 52 12.51 4.70 4.37
N GLY A 53 12.29 3.40 4.16
CA GLY A 53 12.71 2.71 2.92
C GLY A 53 11.97 3.24 1.68
N ILE A 54 10.66 3.41 1.79
CA ILE A 54 9.83 3.94 0.70
C ILE A 54 10.14 5.43 0.47
N ALA A 55 10.26 6.21 1.54
CA ALA A 55 10.57 7.64 1.46
C ALA A 55 11.93 7.89 0.77
N THR A 56 12.98 7.16 1.17
CA THR A 56 14.31 7.32 0.56
C THR A 56 14.36 6.88 -0.90
N PHE A 57 13.60 5.85 -1.28
CA PHE A 57 13.45 5.45 -2.68
C PHE A 57 12.87 6.59 -3.54
N TYR A 58 11.78 7.21 -3.08
CA TYR A 58 11.18 8.34 -3.82
C TYR A 58 12.10 9.56 -3.85
N LEU A 59 12.76 9.89 -2.74
CA LEU A 59 13.73 10.99 -2.69
C LEU A 59 14.89 10.76 -3.65
N HIS A 60 15.42 9.54 -3.76
CA HIS A 60 16.47 9.21 -4.71
C HIS A 60 16.02 9.32 -6.16
N LYS A 61 14.81 8.86 -6.47
CA LYS A 61 14.22 9.04 -7.81
C LYS A 61 14.04 10.52 -8.15
N LEU A 62 13.59 11.36 -7.21
CA LEU A 62 13.43 12.80 -7.46
C LEU A 62 14.77 13.50 -7.66
N ALA A 63 15.76 13.23 -6.82
CA ALA A 63 17.07 13.88 -6.88
C ALA A 63 17.89 13.48 -8.14
N CYS A 64 17.71 12.25 -8.65
CA CYS A 64 18.51 11.70 -9.75
C CYS A 64 17.76 11.67 -11.10
N GLY A 65 16.74 12.53 -11.29
CA GLY A 65 16.04 12.66 -12.57
C GLY A 65 15.21 11.43 -12.96
N ARG A 66 14.51 10.84 -11.97
CA ARG A 66 13.70 9.61 -12.05
C ARG A 66 14.48 8.32 -12.31
N LYS A 67 15.81 8.39 -12.34
CA LYS A 67 16.69 7.23 -12.43
C LYS A 67 17.12 6.78 -11.03
N GLU A 68 17.64 5.56 -10.95
CA GLU A 68 18.26 5.10 -9.71
C GLU A 68 19.53 5.88 -9.41
N LYS A 69 19.79 6.12 -8.12
CA LYS A 69 21.02 6.78 -7.68
C LYS A 69 22.20 5.86 -8.00
N ARG A 70 23.16 6.37 -8.77
CA ARG A 70 24.39 5.63 -9.10
C ARG A 70 25.28 5.53 -7.85
N THR A 71 25.65 4.31 -7.47
CA THR A 71 26.58 4.07 -6.36
C THR A 71 28.01 3.98 -6.90
N ALA A 72 28.92 4.81 -6.40
CA ALA A 72 30.34 4.74 -6.72
C ALA A 72 31.10 4.07 -5.56
N ARG A 73 31.18 2.73 -5.60
CA ARG A 73 31.96 1.94 -4.61
C ARG A 73 33.44 1.88 -4.97
N LEU A 74 33.73 1.87 -6.27
CA LEU A 74 35.08 1.79 -6.81
C LEU A 74 35.54 3.16 -7.35
N PRO A 75 36.85 3.48 -7.30
CA PRO A 75 37.36 4.75 -7.81
C PRO A 75 37.07 4.93 -9.31
N TYR A 76 37.10 3.84 -10.08
CA TYR A 76 36.71 3.86 -11.48
C TYR A 76 35.26 4.34 -11.70
N GLN A 77 34.32 3.90 -10.85
CA GLN A 77 32.93 4.33 -10.93
C GLN A 77 32.76 5.82 -10.62
N TRP A 78 33.58 6.37 -9.71
CA TRP A 78 33.63 7.80 -9.42
C TRP A 78 34.17 8.59 -10.62
N SER A 79 35.28 8.15 -11.21
CA SER A 79 35.85 8.79 -12.40
C SER A 79 34.86 8.84 -13.57
N LEU A 80 34.07 7.79 -13.77
CA LEU A 80 32.99 7.79 -14.77
C LEU A 80 31.84 8.75 -14.43
N MET A 81 31.44 8.83 -13.15
CA MET A 81 30.42 9.78 -12.72
C MET A 81 30.86 11.23 -12.93
N GLU A 82 32.13 11.52 -12.65
CA GLU A 82 32.74 12.83 -12.83
C GLU A 82 32.93 13.19 -14.31
N ARG A 83 33.15 12.18 -15.16
CA ARG A 83 33.12 12.33 -16.62
C ARG A 83 31.72 12.73 -17.09
N ASP A 84 30.70 12.01 -16.65
CA ASP A 84 29.31 12.27 -17.05
C ASP A 84 28.83 13.64 -16.55
N ARG A 85 29.25 14.06 -15.35
CA ARG A 85 29.01 15.42 -14.82
C ARG A 85 29.57 16.52 -15.75
N ARG A 86 30.80 16.34 -16.25
CA ARG A 86 31.47 17.28 -17.15
C ARG A 86 30.85 17.29 -18.55
N LEU A 87 30.56 16.12 -19.11
CA LEU A 87 29.94 15.98 -20.44
C LEU A 87 28.50 16.51 -20.50
N SER A 88 27.78 16.50 -19.38
CA SER A 88 26.39 16.95 -19.33
C SER A 88 26.21 18.46 -19.59
N GLY A 89 27.26 19.27 -19.39
CA GLY A 89 27.22 20.74 -19.50
C GLY A 89 26.33 21.46 -18.47
N SER A 90 25.56 20.72 -17.67
CA SER A 90 24.62 21.22 -16.66
C SER A 90 25.03 20.89 -15.22
N ASN A 91 26.28 20.46 -15.03
CA ASN A 91 26.85 20.02 -13.76
C ASN A 91 26.02 18.93 -13.03
N LYS A 92 25.22 18.15 -13.77
CA LYS A 92 24.32 17.11 -13.25
C LYS A 92 24.70 15.77 -13.87
N TYR A 93 25.17 14.82 -13.06
CA TYR A 93 25.65 13.51 -13.53
C TYR A 93 24.53 12.60 -14.06
N TYR A 94 23.28 12.77 -13.63
CA TYR A 94 22.17 11.88 -14.01
C TYR A 94 21.57 12.22 -15.39
N LYS A 95 21.89 13.39 -15.95
CA LYS A 95 21.45 13.82 -17.27
C LYS A 95 22.37 13.21 -18.33
N SER A 96 21.95 12.07 -18.84
CA SER A 96 22.63 11.31 -19.90
C SER A 96 22.62 12.07 -21.22
N LYS A 97 23.72 11.95 -21.96
CA LYS A 97 23.86 12.38 -23.35
C LYS A 97 24.00 11.12 -24.20
N GLY A 98 23.16 10.97 -25.22
CA GLY A 98 23.23 9.87 -26.17
C GLY A 98 23.99 10.25 -27.44
N LEU A 99 23.66 9.56 -28.53
CA LEU A 99 24.27 9.79 -29.85
C LEU A 99 23.92 11.17 -30.42
N GLU A 100 22.87 11.84 -29.91
CA GLU A 100 22.48 13.18 -30.34
C GLU A 100 23.54 14.26 -30.06
N ASN A 101 24.55 13.95 -29.25
CA ASN A 101 25.63 14.86 -28.91
C ASN A 101 26.88 14.67 -29.80
N ILE A 102 26.85 13.75 -30.76
CA ILE A 102 27.95 13.45 -31.68
C ILE A 102 27.50 13.89 -33.08
N ASN A 103 28.31 14.76 -33.70
CA ASN A 103 28.07 15.30 -35.04
C ASN A 103 28.88 14.54 -36.08
#